data_AF-A0A8T7LCA5-F1
#
_entry.id   AF-A0A8T7LCA5-F1
#
_cell.length_a   1.000
_cell.length_b   1.000
_cell.length_c   1.000
_cell.angle_alpha   90.00
_cell.angle_beta   90.00
_cell.angle_gamma   90.00
#
_symmetry.space_group_name_H-M   'P 1'
#
loop_
_entity.id
_entity.type
_entity.pdbx_description
1 polymer ?
#
loop_
_entity_poly.entity_id
_entity_poly.type
_entity_poly.pdbx_seq_one_letter_code
_entity_poly.pdbx_strand_id
1 'polypeptide(L)'
;MRVKINRDLCDAHLAFCERCLGRFLQYPMGYERRCFEELEDDGSDILTIELHSGDNDTVLKLDSSQRRLLAGEGWAYFVDFAVPIYRKPLKEPVV
;
A
#
# COMPACT_ATOMS: atom_id res chain seq x y z
N MET A 1 13.37 5.92 -0.34
CA MET A 1 12.91 4.68 0.34
C MET A 1 12.06 3.89 -0.63
N ARG A 2 12.04 2.56 -0.50
CA ARG A 2 11.18 1.66 -1.28
C ARG A 2 10.38 0.73 -0.37
N VAL A 3 9.10 0.52 -0.70
CA VAL A 3 8.24 -0.46 -0.03
C VAL A 3 7.48 -1.28 -1.06
N LYS A 4 7.45 -2.59 -0.85
CA LYS A 4 6.64 -3.52 -1.63
C LYS A 4 5.46 -3.98 -0.78
N ILE A 5 4.26 -3.73 -1.29
CA ILE A 5 3.00 -3.97 -0.61
C ILE A 5 2.18 -4.97 -1.42
N ASN A 6 1.82 -6.07 -0.80
CA ASN A 6 0.87 -7.03 -1.33
C ASN A 6 -0.42 -6.96 -0.51
N ARG A 7 -1.41 -6.25 -1.05
CA ARG A 7 -2.70 -6.08 -0.38
C ARG A 7 -3.46 -7.40 -0.28
N ASP A 8 -3.14 -8.42 -1.08
CA ASP A 8 -3.82 -9.72 -1.09
C ASP A 8 -3.44 -10.56 0.14
N LEU A 9 -2.38 -10.19 0.87
CA LEU A 9 -1.99 -10.80 2.15
C LEU A 9 -2.83 -10.29 3.34
N CYS A 10 -3.74 -9.34 3.12
CA CYS A 10 -4.59 -8.76 4.14
C CYS A 10 -6.05 -8.74 3.68
N ASP A 11 -6.94 -9.32 4.48
CA ASP A 11 -8.38 -9.39 4.25
C ASP A 11 -9.15 -8.16 4.77
N ALA A 12 -8.43 -7.16 5.31
CA ALA A 12 -9.03 -5.98 5.87
C ALA A 12 -9.79 -5.16 4.82
N HIS A 13 -10.88 -4.54 5.27
CA HIS A 13 -11.68 -3.60 4.48
C HIS A 13 -10.82 -2.45 3.92
N LEU A 14 -11.13 -1.96 2.72
CA LEU A 14 -10.33 -0.92 2.05
C LEU A 14 -10.08 0.32 2.94
N ALA A 15 -11.10 0.84 3.62
CA ALA A 15 -10.93 1.96 4.55
C ALA A 15 -9.88 1.70 5.67
N PHE A 16 -9.69 0.45 6.09
CA PHE A 16 -8.63 0.10 7.02
C PHE A 16 -7.26 0.10 6.32
N CYS A 17 -7.18 -0.46 5.11
CA CYS A 17 -5.99 -0.41 4.27
C CYS A 17 -5.53 1.04 4.04
N GLU A 18 -6.43 1.94 3.67
CA GLU A 18 -6.13 3.37 3.46
C GLU A 18 -5.57 4.03 4.72
N ARG A 19 -6.18 3.79 5.89
CA ARG A 19 -5.67 4.33 7.16
C ARG A 19 -4.29 3.78 7.52
N CYS A 20 -4.06 2.49 7.28
CA CYS A 20 -2.77 1.86 7.53
C CYS A 20 -1.69 2.48 6.64
N LEU A 21 -1.97 2.63 5.34
CA LEU A 21 -1.03 3.23 4.41
C LEU A 21 -0.80 4.70 4.73
N GLY A 22 -1.85 5.46 5.01
CA GLY A 22 -1.75 6.87 5.39
C GLY A 22 -0.89 7.09 6.63
N ARG A 23 -0.99 6.20 7.63
CA ARG A 23 -0.12 6.24 8.81
C ARG A 23 1.34 5.96 8.47
N PHE A 24 1.61 4.97 7.62
CA PHE A 24 2.96 4.68 7.14
C PHE A 24 3.57 5.87 6.39
N LEU A 25 2.81 6.53 5.51
CA LEU A 25 3.30 7.69 4.75
C LEU A 25 3.68 8.88 5.63
N GLN A 26 3.00 9.05 6.76
CA GLN A 26 3.34 10.06 7.76
C GLN A 26 4.54 9.65 8.62
N TYR A 27 4.72 8.35 8.89
CA TYR A 27 5.72 7.81 9.80
C TYR A 27 6.38 6.52 9.25
N PRO A 28 7.20 6.62 8.19
CA PRO A 28 7.65 5.44 7.43
C PRO A 28 8.60 4.52 8.20
N MET A 29 9.37 5.04 9.17
CA MET A 29 10.39 4.29 9.91
C MET A 29 9.89 3.58 11.19
N GLY A 30 8.57 3.46 11.39
CA GLY A 30 8.02 2.90 12.63
C GLY A 30 6.76 2.04 12.46
N TYR A 31 6.45 1.63 11.23
CA TYR A 31 5.16 1.04 10.92
C TYR A 31 5.26 -0.10 9.91
N GLU A 32 5.67 -1.28 10.37
CA GLU A 32 5.63 -2.51 9.59
C GLU A 32 4.25 -3.17 9.66
N ARG A 33 3.79 -3.77 8.54
CA ARG A 33 2.46 -4.35 8.44
C ARG A 33 2.48 -5.66 7.70
N ARG A 34 1.48 -6.51 7.97
CA ARG A 34 1.35 -7.86 7.38
C ARG A 34 1.36 -7.86 5.84
N CYS A 35 0.84 -6.80 5.22
CA CYS A 35 0.83 -6.67 3.76
C CYS A 35 2.13 -6.10 3.18
N PHE A 36 3.13 -5.77 3.99
CA PHE A 36 4.42 -5.30 3.50
C PHE A 36 5.32 -6.51 3.31
N GLU A 37 5.74 -6.74 2.08
CA GLU A 37 6.65 -7.84 1.74
C GLU A 37 8.10 -7.40 1.95
N GLU A 38 8.42 -6.16 1.57
CA GLU A 38 9.77 -5.61 1.63
C GLU A 38 9.70 -4.12 1.98
N LEU A 39 10.65 -3.66 2.81
CA LEU A 39 10.85 -2.26 3.15
C LEU A 39 12.36 -1.98 3.19
N GLU A 40 12.82 -1.08 2.35
CA GLU A 40 14.24 -0.74 2.20
C GLU A 40 14.42 0.78 2.22
N ASP A 41 15.39 1.24 3.01
CA ASP A 41 15.87 2.62 2.93
C ASP A 41 17.00 2.73 1.91
N ASP A 42 16.64 3.18 0.70
CA ASP A 42 17.57 3.40 -0.42
C ASP A 42 18.26 4.80 -0.38
N GLY A 43 18.01 5.60 0.66
CA GLY A 43 18.57 6.96 0.81
C GLY A 43 17.96 8.03 -0.12
N SER A 44 16.92 7.70 -0.90
CA SER A 44 16.24 8.62 -1.81
C SER A 44 15.16 9.46 -1.11
N ASP A 45 15.07 10.73 -1.51
CA ASP A 45 13.98 11.65 -1.17
C ASP A 45 12.65 11.30 -1.86
N ILE A 46 12.64 10.30 -2.74
CA ILE A 46 11.42 9.76 -3.34
C ILE A 46 11.05 8.48 -2.60
N LEU A 47 9.76 8.37 -2.23
CA LEU A 47 9.19 7.11 -1.77
C LEU A 47 8.66 6.34 -2.97
N THR A 48 9.18 5.15 -3.20
CA THR A 48 8.65 4.22 -4.20
C THR A 48 7.76 3.19 -3.52
N ILE A 49 6.52 3.07 -3.97
CA ILE A 49 5.57 2.05 -3.52
C ILE A 49 5.29 1.12 -4.70
N GLU A 50 5.63 -0.14 -4.55
CA GLU A 50 5.15 -1.20 -5.43
C GLU A 50 3.93 -1.84 -4.78
N LEU A 51 2.78 -1.75 -5.42
CA LEU A 51 1.52 -2.24 -4.87
C LEU A 51 0.92 -3.30 -5.77
N HIS A 52 0.76 -4.49 -5.19
CA HIS A 52 -0.03 -5.58 -5.75
C HIS A 52 -1.43 -5.58 -5.12
N SER A 53 -2.48 -5.58 -5.96
CA SER A 53 -3.87 -5.69 -5.53
C SER A 53 -4.74 -6.45 -6.54
N GLY A 54 -5.02 -7.71 -6.26
CA GLY A 54 -5.71 -8.61 -7.18
C GLY A 54 -4.86 -8.81 -8.43
N ASP A 55 -5.44 -8.68 -9.61
CA ASP A 55 -4.71 -8.84 -10.87
C ASP A 55 -3.92 -7.59 -11.30
N ASN A 56 -3.75 -6.61 -10.40
CA ASN A 56 -3.13 -5.32 -10.72
C ASN A 56 -1.84 -5.12 -9.93
N ASP A 57 -0.80 -4.72 -10.65
CA ASP A 57 0.46 -4.23 -10.10
C ASP A 57 0.65 -2.77 -10.51
N THR A 58 1.00 -1.91 -9.55
CA THR A 58 1.28 -0.50 -9.82
C THR A 58 2.48 0.00 -9.04
N VAL A 59 3.18 0.99 -9.60
CA VAL A 59 4.34 1.63 -8.98
C VAL A 59 4.06 3.11 -8.82
N LEU A 60 4.02 3.57 -7.57
CA LEU A 60 3.86 4.97 -7.23
C LEU A 60 5.21 5.54 -6.80
N LYS A 61 5.64 6.63 -7.43
CA LYS A 61 6.83 7.40 -7.03
C LYS A 61 6.37 8.72 -6.45
N LEU A 62 6.58 8.90 -5.15
CA LEU A 62 5.98 9.96 -4.37
C LEU A 62 7.05 10.88 -3.78
N ASP A 63 7.04 12.14 -4.20
CA ASP A 63 7.74 13.20 -3.49
C ASP A 63 7.07 13.52 -2.15
N SER A 64 7.65 14.44 -1.37
CA SER A 64 7.12 14.79 -0.05
C SER A 64 5.69 15.36 -0.08
N SER A 65 5.32 16.09 -1.14
CA SER A 65 4.00 16.69 -1.30
C SER A 65 2.96 15.63 -1.68
N GLN A 66 3.30 14.74 -2.60
CA GLN A 66 2.46 13.64 -3.04
C GLN A 66 2.24 12.64 -1.90
N ARG A 67 3.26 12.38 -1.07
CA ARG A 67 3.12 11.56 0.14
C ARG A 67 2.06 12.10 1.10
N ARG A 68 2.06 13.42 1.34
CA ARG A 68 1.06 14.06 2.22
C ARG A 68 -0.34 14.00 1.63
N LEU A 69 -0.47 14.21 0.32
CA LEU A 69 -1.75 14.11 -0.37
C LEU A 69 -2.29 12.68 -0.30
N LEU A 70 -1.46 11.69 -0.62
CA LEU A 70 -1.85 10.28 -0.60
C LEU A 70 -2.17 9.78 0.81
N ALA A 71 -1.51 10.33 1.84
CA ALA A 71 -1.85 10.05 3.23
C ALA A 71 -3.24 10.56 3.66
N GLY A 72 -3.79 11.55 2.96
CA GLY A 72 -5.12 12.10 3.21
C GLY A 72 -6.21 11.47 2.33
N GLU A 73 -5.98 11.42 1.02
CA GLU A 73 -6.98 10.98 0.02
C GLU A 73 -7.03 9.45 -0.15
N GLY A 74 -5.94 8.76 0.20
CA GLY A 74 -5.79 7.31 -0.01
C GLY A 74 -5.20 6.95 -1.37
N TRP A 75 -4.60 5.75 -1.48
CA TRP A 75 -3.92 5.31 -2.70
C TRP A 75 -4.89 4.96 -3.83
N ALA A 76 -6.12 4.57 -3.50
CA ALA A 76 -7.15 4.28 -4.50
C ALA A 76 -7.47 5.48 -5.41
N TYR A 77 -7.14 6.70 -4.99
CA TYR A 77 -7.26 7.92 -5.80
C TYR A 77 -6.17 8.03 -6.90
N PHE A 78 -5.05 7.32 -6.74
CA PHE A 78 -3.85 7.44 -7.60
C PHE A 78 -3.69 6.29 -8.58
N VAL A 79 -4.70 5.43 -8.70
CA VAL A 79 -4.67 4.25 -9.57
C VAL A 79 -5.83 4.28 -10.54
N ASP A 80 -5.60 3.76 -11.74
CA ASP A 80 -6.58 3.79 -12.84
C ASP A 80 -7.47 2.54 -12.88
N PHE A 81 -7.48 1.75 -11.80
CA PHE A 81 -8.28 0.52 -11.70
C PHE A 81 -9.26 0.57 -10.52
N ALA A 82 -10.38 -0.12 -10.68
CA ALA A 82 -11.39 -0.22 -9.62
C ALA A 82 -10.82 -1.03 -8.44
N VAL A 83 -10.78 -0.41 -7.26
CA VAL A 83 -10.32 -1.06 -6.03
C VAL A 83 -11.51 -1.65 -5.28
N PRO A 84 -11.62 -2.99 -5.11
CA PRO A 84 -12.73 -3.58 -4.37
C PRO A 84 -12.69 -3.16 -2.89
N ILE A 85 -13.83 -2.69 -2.39
CA ILE A 85 -14.01 -2.29 -0.99
C ILE A 85 -13.80 -3.49 -0.05
N TYR A 86 -14.41 -4.61 -0.40
CA TYR A 86 -14.31 -5.88 0.30
C TYR A 86 -13.36 -6.81 -0.44
N ARG A 87 -12.52 -7.53 0.30
CA ARG A 87 -11.73 -8.65 -0.24
C ARG A 87 -12.58 -9.93 -0.18
N LYS A 88 -12.44 -10.79 -1.18
CA LYS A 88 -12.90 -12.19 -1.04
C LYS A 88 -12.07 -12.82 0.09
N PRO A 89 -12.64 -13.69 0.94
CA PRO A 89 -11.86 -14.41 1.94
C PRO A 89 -10.69 -15.12 1.25
N LEU A 90 -9.52 -15.14 1.90
CA LEU A 90 -8.34 -15.87 1.44
C LEU A 90 -8.80 -17.28 1.06
N LYS A 91 -8.55 -17.72 -0.18
CA LYS A 91 -8.81 -19.11 -0.55
C LYS A 91 -8.03 -19.98 0.45
N GLU A 92 -8.72 -20.88 1.13
CA GLU A 92 -8.04 -21.89 1.95
C GLU A 92 -6.98 -22.57 1.08
N PRO A 93 -5.77 -22.83 1.61
CA PRO A 93 -4.79 -23.61 0.89
C PRO A 93 -5.44 -24.95 0.56
N VAL A 94 -5.35 -25.35 -0.71
CA VAL A 94 -5.75 -26.69 -1.14
C VAL A 94 -4.76 -27.64 -0.45
N VAL A 95 -5.25 -28.37 0.55
CA VAL A 95 -4.53 -29.43 1.28
C VAL A 95 -4.21 -30.57 0.33
#